data_AF-A0A7S4I2F8-F1
#
_entry.id   AF-A0A7S4I2F8-F1
#
_cell.length_a   1.000
_cell.length_b   1.000
_cell.length_c   1.000
_cell.angle_alpha   90.00
_cell.angle_beta   90.00
_cell.angle_gamma   90.00
#
_symmetry.space_group_name_H-M   'P 1'
#
loop_
_entity.id
_entity.type
_entity.pdbx_description
1 polymer ?
#
loop_
_entity_poly.entity_id
_entity_poly.type
_entity_poly.pdbx_seq_one_letter_code
_entity_poly.pdbx_strand_id
1 'polypeptide(L)'
;NAIRVHKALILENQEYSDHLNLQKQNPLCRQLDLPDLLIKPMQRLCKYPLLLRELLKVTEEDHEDYGNLNTALKQVSNVVQYINERKRLGENQQKIVDIQQSLEDCPSLLLNPSRKFVRSGEITLLIGKGKPH
;
A
#
# COMPACT_ATOMS: atom_id res chain seq x y z
N ASN A 1 -6.42 5.52 0.98
CA ASN A 1 -7.48 6.52 0.68
C ASN A 1 -8.86 5.90 0.53
N ALA A 2 -9.13 4.98 -0.43
CA ALA A 2 -10.49 4.43 -0.62
C ALA A 2 -11.05 3.65 0.59
N ILE A 3 -10.27 2.75 1.21
CA ILE A 3 -10.73 1.94 2.37
C ILE A 3 -11.09 2.83 3.57
N ARG A 4 -10.35 3.92 3.79
CA ARG A 4 -10.61 4.87 4.89
C ARG A 4 -11.95 5.57 4.69
N VAL A 5 -12.20 6.07 3.48
CA VAL A 5 -13.48 6.73 3.12
C VAL A 5 -14.63 5.74 3.25
N HIS A 6 -14.47 4.51 2.76
CA HIS A 6 -15.47 3.47 2.91
C HIS A 6 -15.81 3.17 4.38
N LYS A 7 -14.80 3.05 5.26
CA LYS A 7 -15.02 2.86 6.70
C LYS A 7 -15.78 4.03 7.34
N ALA A 8 -15.46 5.27 6.97
CA ALA A 8 -16.16 6.44 7.47
C ALA A 8 -17.64 6.45 7.01
N LEU A 9 -17.88 6.21 5.71
CA LEU A 9 -19.22 6.20 5.15
C LEU A 9 -20.12 5.10 5.71
N ILE A 10 -19.58 3.94 6.08
CA ILE A 10 -20.36 2.89 6.76
C ILE A 10 -20.91 3.37 8.10
N LEU A 11 -20.15 4.20 8.84
CA LEU A 11 -20.53 4.67 10.17
C LEU A 11 -21.43 5.91 10.11
N GLU A 12 -21.17 6.79 9.15
CA GLU A 12 -21.82 8.11 9.06
C GLU A 12 -23.07 8.11 8.17
N ASN A 13 -23.23 7.10 7.30
CA ASN A 13 -24.33 7.06 6.34
C ASN A 13 -25.03 5.68 6.33
N GLN A 14 -26.21 5.65 6.95
CA GLN A 14 -27.04 4.45 7.05
C GLN A 14 -27.51 3.94 5.67
N GLU A 15 -27.91 4.85 4.77
CA GLU A 15 -28.39 4.49 3.42
C GLU A 15 -27.29 3.78 2.62
N TYR A 16 -26.05 4.27 2.72
CA TYR A 16 -24.88 3.64 2.10
C TYR A 16 -24.63 2.23 2.66
N SER A 17 -24.72 2.07 3.98
CA SER A 17 -24.55 0.77 4.65
C SER A 17 -25.61 -0.24 4.22
N ASP A 18 -26.88 0.18 4.18
CA ASP A 18 -28.01 -0.66 3.79
C ASP A 18 -27.89 -1.09 2.31
N HIS A 19 -27.51 -0.16 1.43
CA HIS A 19 -27.28 -0.47 0.02
C HIS A 19 -26.14 -1.49 -0.14
N LEU A 20 -25.04 -1.35 0.57
CA LEU A 20 -23.95 -2.33 0.54
C LEU A 20 -24.39 -3.71 1.00
N ASN A 21 -25.18 -3.79 2.08
CA ASN A 21 -25.70 -5.07 2.59
C ASN A 21 -26.63 -5.74 1.58
N LEU A 22 -27.45 -4.96 0.86
CA LEU A 22 -28.27 -5.47 -0.24
C LEU A 22 -27.40 -6.00 -1.38
N GLN A 23 -26.36 -5.26 -1.78
CA GLN A 23 -25.47 -5.67 -2.87
C GLN A 23 -24.67 -6.95 -2.55
N LYS A 24 -24.31 -7.20 -1.29
CA LYS A 24 -23.62 -8.45 -0.90
C LYS A 24 -24.44 -9.71 -1.22
N GLN A 25 -25.77 -9.59 -1.23
CA GLN A 25 -26.67 -10.69 -1.60
C GLN A 25 -26.71 -10.94 -3.11
N ASN A 26 -26.18 -10.03 -3.93
CA ASN A 26 -26.07 -10.22 -5.36
C ASN A 26 -25.11 -11.38 -5.65
N PRO A 27 -25.52 -12.42 -6.42
CA PRO A 27 -24.65 -13.53 -6.80
C PRO A 27 -23.34 -13.11 -7.46
N LEU A 28 -23.32 -11.96 -8.15
CA LEU A 28 -22.11 -11.40 -8.78
C LEU A 28 -21.04 -11.02 -7.75
N CYS A 29 -21.43 -10.61 -6.55
CA CYS A 29 -20.53 -10.24 -5.47
C CYS A 29 -19.93 -11.46 -4.77
N ARG A 30 -20.51 -12.66 -4.94
CA ARG A 30 -20.05 -13.91 -4.33
C ARG A 30 -19.84 -13.80 -2.81
N GLN A 31 -20.75 -13.10 -2.12
CA GLN A 31 -20.68 -12.82 -0.68
C GLN A 31 -19.42 -12.07 -0.23
N LEU A 32 -18.75 -11.36 -1.14
CA LEU A 32 -17.60 -10.53 -0.83
C LEU A 32 -18.03 -9.09 -0.53
N ASP A 33 -17.36 -8.47 0.43
CA ASP A 33 -17.58 -7.08 0.75
C ASP A 33 -16.82 -6.17 -0.23
N LEU A 34 -17.20 -4.90 -0.29
CA LEU A 34 -16.55 -3.93 -1.17
C LEU A 34 -15.01 -3.88 -0.98
N PRO A 35 -14.44 -3.90 0.25
CA PRO A 35 -12.99 -3.96 0.43
C PRO A 35 -12.35 -5.21 -0.18
N ASP A 36 -13.01 -6.37 -0.12
CA ASP A 36 -12.52 -7.64 -0.66
C ASP A 36 -12.50 -7.66 -2.19
N LEU A 37 -13.37 -6.86 -2.81
CA LEU A 37 -13.40 -6.63 -4.27
C LEU A 37 -12.31 -5.63 -4.66
N LEU A 38 -12.17 -4.52 -3.92
CA LEU A 38 -11.21 -3.46 -4.20
C LEU A 38 -9.74 -3.90 -4.11
N ILE A 39 -9.44 -4.92 -3.29
CA ILE A 39 -8.08 -5.44 -3.18
C ILE A 39 -7.70 -6.39 -4.33
N LYS A 40 -8.66 -6.92 -5.10
CA LYS A 40 -8.41 -7.94 -6.13
C LYS A 40 -7.47 -7.51 -7.26
N PRO A 41 -7.56 -6.29 -7.84
CA PRO A 41 -6.66 -5.88 -8.92
C PRO A 41 -5.20 -5.91 -8.48
N MET A 42 -4.93 -5.44 -7.26
CA MET A 42 -3.60 -5.48 -6.66
C MET A 42 -3.12 -6.92 -6.44
N GLN A 43 -3.98 -7.78 -5.88
CA GLN A 43 -3.65 -9.20 -5.69
C GLN A 43 -3.40 -9.91 -7.02
N ARG A 44 -4.19 -9.63 -8.05
CA ARG A 44 -4.06 -10.23 -9.37
C ARG A 44 -2.71 -9.87 -10.00
N LEU A 45 -2.33 -8.60 -9.90
CA LEU A 45 -1.06 -8.12 -10.43
C LEU A 45 0.15 -8.78 -9.75
N CYS A 46 0.10 -8.96 -8.43
CA CYS A 46 1.13 -9.67 -7.68
C CYS A 46 1.19 -11.18 -7.99
N LYS A 47 0.11 -11.77 -8.49
CA LYS A 47 0.05 -13.20 -8.86
C LYS A 47 0.71 -13.49 -10.22
N TYR A 48 0.68 -12.56 -11.17
CA TYR A 48 1.24 -12.81 -12.51
C TYR A 48 2.72 -13.24 -12.51
N PRO A 49 3.63 -12.59 -11.74
CA PRO A 49 5.02 -13.08 -11.65
C PRO A 49 5.13 -14.53 -11.15
N LEU A 50 4.24 -14.95 -10.25
CA LEU A 50 4.24 -16.31 -9.71
C LEU A 50 3.79 -17.30 -10.79
N LEU A 51 2.68 -17.00 -11.45
CA LEU A 51 2.11 -17.85 -12.50
C LEU A 51 3.06 -17.99 -13.70
N LEU A 52 3.66 -16.88 -14.16
CA LEU A 52 4.61 -16.90 -15.26
C LEU A 52 5.89 -17.66 -14.90
N ARG A 53 6.35 -17.58 -13.64
CA ARG A 53 7.50 -18.36 -13.19
C ARG A 53 7.21 -19.86 -13.17
N GLU A 54 6.03 -20.27 -12.68
CA GLU A 54 5.65 -21.68 -12.72
C GLU A 54 5.49 -22.20 -14.16
N LEU A 55 4.93 -21.38 -15.06
CA LEU A 55 4.83 -21.73 -16.48
C LEU A 55 6.20 -21.87 -17.15
N LEU A 56 7.12 -20.94 -16.88
CA LEU A 56 8.48 -20.96 -17.41
C LEU A 56 9.27 -22.20 -16.95
N LYS A 57 9.07 -22.67 -15.72
CA LYS A 57 9.73 -23.89 -15.20
C LYS A 57 9.39 -25.16 -15.99
N VAL A 58 8.21 -25.20 -16.60
CA VAL A 58 7.73 -26.37 -17.36
C VAL A 58 7.80 -26.15 -18.87
N THR A 59 8.38 -25.03 -19.32
CA THR A 59 8.60 -24.72 -20.73
C THR A 59 10.08 -24.92 -21.05
N GLU A 60 10.38 -25.76 -22.04
CA GLU A 60 11.75 -26.02 -22.49
C GLU A 60 12.37 -24.78 -23.14
N GLU A 61 13.70 -24.64 -23.06
CA GLU A 61 14.40 -23.44 -23.57
C GLU A 61 14.29 -23.28 -25.09
N ASP A 62 14.13 -24.39 -25.81
CA ASP A 62 13.97 -24.43 -27.27
C ASP A 62 12.52 -24.16 -27.72
N HIS A 63 11.57 -24.05 -26.80
CA HIS A 63 10.17 -23.76 -27.12
C HIS A 63 10.01 -22.30 -27.57
N GLU A 64 9.19 -22.06 -28.60
CA GLU A 64 8.98 -20.73 -29.19
C GLU A 64 8.55 -19.66 -28.16
N ASP A 65 7.76 -20.07 -27.15
CA ASP A 65 7.30 -19.18 -26.09
C ASP A 65 8.30 -18.91 -24.97
N TYR A 66 9.42 -19.65 -24.86
CA TYR A 66 10.35 -19.50 -23.74
C TYR A 66 10.88 -18.07 -23.61
N GLY A 67 11.27 -17.47 -24.73
CA GLY A 67 11.72 -16.07 -24.79
C GLY A 67 10.61 -15.07 -24.45
N ASN A 68 9.40 -15.32 -24.92
CA ASN A 68 8.22 -14.50 -24.63
C ASN A 68 7.86 -14.54 -23.14
N LEU A 69 7.89 -15.73 -22.52
CA LEU A 69 7.60 -15.93 -21.10
C LEU A 69 8.63 -15.22 -20.21
N ASN A 70 9.92 -15.32 -20.54
CA ASN A 70 10.97 -14.57 -19.84
C ASN A 70 10.76 -13.06 -19.93
N THR A 71 10.42 -12.55 -21.11
CA THR A 71 10.14 -11.13 -21.34
C THR A 71 8.93 -10.67 -20.53
N ALA A 72 7.83 -11.43 -20.59
CA ALA A 72 6.61 -11.13 -19.86
C ALA A 72 6.84 -11.15 -18.34
N LEU A 73 7.59 -12.13 -17.82
CA LEU A 73 7.96 -12.22 -16.41
C LEU A 73 8.74 -10.98 -15.97
N LYS A 74 9.76 -10.59 -16.72
CA LYS A 74 10.55 -9.38 -16.44
C LYS A 74 9.69 -8.12 -16.42
N GLN A 75 8.84 -7.94 -17.42
CA GLN A 75 7.95 -6.77 -17.52
C GLN A 75 6.98 -6.69 -16.35
N VAL A 76 6.28 -7.78 -16.03
CA VAL A 76 5.30 -7.75 -14.94
C VAL A 76 5.97 -7.60 -13.57
N SER A 77 7.16 -8.18 -13.37
CA SER A 77 7.96 -7.96 -12.17
C SER A 77 8.33 -6.49 -12.00
N ASN A 78 8.74 -5.81 -13.07
CA ASN A 78 9.04 -4.37 -13.01
C ASN A 78 7.81 -3.54 -12.64
N VAL A 79 6.63 -3.87 -13.19
CA VAL A 79 5.37 -3.18 -12.85
C VAL A 79 5.03 -3.36 -11.36
N VAL A 80 5.13 -4.59 -10.85
CA VAL A 80 4.88 -4.88 -9.43
C VAL A 80 5.86 -4.13 -8.53
N GLN A 81 7.14 -4.12 -8.88
CA GLN A 81 8.16 -3.37 -8.14
C GLN A 81 7.90 -1.87 -8.14
N TYR A 82 7.56 -1.29 -9.30
CA TYR A 82 7.20 0.12 -9.41
C TYR A 82 6.03 0.47 -8.50
N ILE A 83 4.96 -0.32 -8.50
CA ILE A 83 3.79 -0.07 -7.65
C ILE A 83 4.14 -0.19 -6.17
N ASN A 84 4.93 -1.19 -5.79
CA ASN A 84 5.40 -1.34 -4.41
C ASN A 84 6.21 -0.13 -3.95
N GLU A 85 7.08 0.39 -4.83
CA GLU A 85 7.85 1.60 -4.54
C GLU A 85 6.94 2.83 -4.39
N ARG A 86 5.96 3.01 -5.28
CA ARG A 86 4.99 4.12 -5.18
C ARG A 86 4.18 4.03 -3.89
N LYS A 87 3.79 2.83 -3.46
CA LYS A 87 3.14 2.60 -2.16
C LYS A 87 4.06 3.01 -1.01
N ARG A 88 5.31 2.56 -1.00
CA ARG A 88 6.31 2.91 0.01
C ARG A 88 6.51 4.43 0.13
N LEU A 89 6.61 5.12 -1.01
CA LEU A 89 6.76 6.59 -1.04
C LEU A 89 5.52 7.28 -0.46
N GLY A 90 4.31 6.84 -0.83
CA GLY A 90 3.07 7.40 -0.29
C GLY A 90 2.92 7.17 1.21
N GLU A 91 3.25 5.98 1.71
CA GLU A 91 3.25 5.69 3.15
C GLU A 91 4.28 6.54 3.90
N ASN A 92 5.45 6.76 3.31
CA ASN A 92 6.47 7.62 3.90
C ASN A 92 6.02 9.09 3.98
N GLN A 93 5.40 9.59 2.92
CA GLN A 93 4.82 10.93 2.90
C GLN A 93 3.73 11.10 3.95
N GLN A 94 2.84 10.11 4.10
CA GLN A 94 1.81 10.13 5.14
C GLN A 94 2.44 10.21 6.54
N LYS A 95 3.49 9.44 6.82
CA LYS A 95 4.21 9.53 8.10
C LYS A 95 4.78 10.92 8.39
N ILE A 96 5.30 11.60 7.37
CA ILE A 96 5.81 12.97 7.52
C ILE A 96 4.68 13.95 7.87
N VAL A 97 3.51 13.81 7.22
CA VAL A 97 2.30 14.59 7.56
C VAL A 97 1.88 14.34 9.00
N ASP A 98 1.82 13.07 9.41
CA ASP A 98 1.40 12.69 10.76
C ASP A 98 2.35 13.27 11.82
N ILE A 99 3.67 13.27 11.56
CA ILE A 99 4.67 13.90 12.45
C ILE A 99 4.45 15.41 12.54
N GLN A 100 4.24 16.09 11.41
CA GLN A 100 4.01 17.53 11.41
C GLN A 100 2.78 17.91 12.25
N GLN A 101 1.71 17.11 12.16
CA GLN A 101 0.49 17.33 12.94
C GLN A 101 0.67 17.06 14.45
N SER A 102 1.68 16.25 14.83
CA SER A 102 1.96 15.92 16.23
C SER A 102 2.86 16.93 16.96
N LEU A 103 3.46 17.89 16.25
CA LEU A 103 4.40 18.86 16.80
C LEU A 103 3.74 20.24 16.90
N GLU A 104 3.78 20.84 18.09
CA GLU A 104 3.40 22.25 18.29
C GLU A 104 4.41 23.20 17.61
N ASP A 105 3.92 24.31 17.04
CA ASP A 105 4.72 25.34 16.36
C ASP A 105 5.71 24.82 15.29
N CYS A 106 5.37 23.73 14.61
CA CYS A 106 6.23 23.17 13.57
C CYS A 106 6.11 23.94 12.24
N PRO A 107 7.19 24.55 11.73
CA PRO A 107 7.14 25.22 10.42
C PRO A 107 6.84 24.19 9.32
N SER A 108 6.11 24.62 8.28
CA SER A 108 5.66 23.81 7.13
C SER A 108 6.77 23.15 6.29
N LEU A 109 8.03 23.28 6.72
CA LEU A 109 9.25 22.79 6.09
C LEU A 109 9.39 21.26 6.07
N LEU A 110 8.53 20.53 6.80
CA LEU A 110 8.54 19.06 6.79
C LEU A 110 8.01 18.48 5.46
N LEU A 111 7.14 19.20 4.75
CA LEU A 111 6.50 18.80 3.48
C LEU A 111 7.40 19.01 2.25
N ASN A 112 8.71 18.80 2.38
CA ASN A 112 9.61 18.81 1.24
C ASN A 112 9.59 17.42 0.54
N PRO A 113 9.40 17.33 -0.80
CA PRO A 113 9.38 16.07 -1.53
C PRO A 113 10.63 15.20 -1.37
N SER A 114 11.78 15.82 -1.06
CA SER A 114 13.05 15.13 -0.82
C SER A 114 13.17 14.56 0.61
N ARG A 115 12.28 14.95 1.52
CA ARG A 115 12.34 14.54 2.93
C ARG A 115 11.65 13.20 3.11
N LYS A 116 12.33 12.28 3.80
CA LYS A 116 11.81 10.94 4.08
C LYS A 116 11.93 10.62 5.56
N PHE A 117 10.89 10.01 6.12
CA PHE A 117 10.98 9.43 7.45
C PHE A 117 11.91 8.21 7.39
N VAL A 118 12.92 8.17 8.26
CA VAL A 118 13.91 7.08 8.31
C VAL A 118 13.65 6.16 9.50
N ARG A 119 13.48 6.73 10.70
CA ARG A 119 13.34 5.97 11.95
C ARG A 119 12.68 6.81 13.04
N SER A 120 12.01 6.15 13.98
CA SER A 120 11.57 6.68 15.28
C SER A 120 12.11 5.79 16.41
N GLY A 121 12.19 6.35 17.62
CA GLY A 121 12.62 5.63 18.82
C GLY A 121 12.43 6.48 20.07
N GLU A 122 12.41 5.83 21.22
CA GLU A 122 12.35 6.49 22.53
C GLU A 122 13.76 6.90 22.97
N ILE A 123 13.87 8.07 23.60
CA ILE A 123 15.13 8.59 24.13
C ILE A 123 14.93 9.04 25.57
N THR A 124 15.95 8.82 26.40
CA THR A 124 15.99 9.35 27.78
C THR A 124 17.00 10.48 27.82
N LEU A 125 16.55 11.70 28.15
CA LEU A 125 17.41 12.85 28.32
C LEU A 125 18.01 12.85 29.73
N LEU A 126 19.34 12.79 29.84
CA LEU A 126 20.05 12.97 31.11
C LEU A 126 20.49 14.42 31.24
N ILE A 127 19.79 15.22 32.05
CA ILE A 127 20.16 16.60 32.35
C ILE A 127 21.14 16.60 33.53
N GLY A 128 22.42 16.82 33.24
CA GLY A 128 23.45 16.97 34.29
C GLY A 128 23.23 18.24 35.10
N LYS A 129 23.18 18.13 36.43
CA LYS A 129 23.19 19.30 37.30
C LYS A 129 24.56 19.99 37.19
N GLY A 130 24.60 21.13 36.49
CA GLY A 130 25.71 22.06 36.61
C GLY A 130 25.90 22.43 38.08
N LYS A 131 27.14 22.33 38.58
CA LYS A 131 27.48 22.76 39.94
C LYS A 131 27.11 24.25 40.08
N PRO A 132 26.37 24.65 41.12
CA PRO A 132 26.28 26.08 41.45
C PRO A 132 27.68 26.56 41.84
N HIS A 133 28.12 27.64 41.18
CA HIS A 133 29.30 28.41 41.58
C HIS A 133 29.01 29.23 42.83
#